data_AF-A0AAU9IYY9-F1
#
_entry.id   AF-A0AAU9IYY9-F1
#
_cell.length_a   1.000
_cell.length_b   1.000
_cell.length_c   1.000
_cell.angle_alpha   90.00
_cell.angle_beta   90.00
_cell.angle_gamma   90.00
#
_symmetry.space_group_name_H-M   'P 1'
#
loop_
_entity.id
_entity.type
_entity.pdbx_description
1 polymer ?
#
loop_
_entity_poly.entity_id
_entity_poly.type
_entity_poly.pdbx_seq_one_letter_code
_entity_poly.pdbx_strand_id
1 'polypeptide(L)'
;MSNEWKMEWDLDSHLLEEDIFASFLNTQEPIYELIQHFEPPKEDEDGNEDDPESKRIKRLAKNRVSARNTRKKKKQNLQYLESRVASLTEEVDSLRQEVCEEGDEKVNDQMSQQYRSDKQSMFNQLNNLLLSGSHDEQIKDILETLRIKMGANGVERQGYIEYVMHQIADISLPGQLKTLLNMCADKDMSSSLFWDQSLDTTVLTPEQKENIETHLQKITKKKEAYDRCINNLKRIRKCLLRRTGHLQNIIDYISSMLTPRQIAALLVRLNSSDELLDPFENDE
;
A
#
# COMPACT_ATOMS: atom_id res chain seq x y z
N MET A 1 -12.71 27.91 -41.40
CA MET A 1 -11.62 28.25 -40.47
C MET A 1 -12.04 27.69 -39.13
N SER A 2 -11.63 26.46 -38.83
CA SER A 2 -12.01 25.73 -37.62
C SER A 2 -10.86 25.85 -36.62
N ASN A 3 -11.12 26.43 -35.45
CA ASN A 3 -10.15 26.50 -34.38
C ASN A 3 -10.12 25.14 -33.65
N GLU A 4 -9.09 24.35 -33.94
CA GLU A 4 -8.71 23.19 -33.13
C GLU A 4 -8.23 23.67 -31.76
N TRP A 5 -9.00 23.35 -30.72
CA TRP A 5 -8.55 23.43 -29.34
C TRP A 5 -7.59 22.26 -29.08
N LYS A 6 -6.30 22.44 -29.41
CA LYS A 6 -5.24 21.60 -28.88
C LYS A 6 -5.07 21.92 -27.39
N MET A 7 -5.67 21.11 -26.53
CA MET A 7 -5.27 21.02 -25.12
C MET A 7 -3.88 20.36 -25.10
N GLU A 8 -2.84 21.18 -25.09
CA GLU A 8 -1.49 20.73 -24.73
C GLU A 8 -1.52 20.33 -23.25
N TRP A 9 -1.38 19.03 -23.00
CA TRP A 9 -1.16 18.48 -21.68
C TRP A 9 0.25 18.87 -21.24
N ASP A 10 0.36 19.99 -20.54
CA ASP A 10 1.62 20.43 -19.94
C ASP A 10 1.97 19.51 -18.75
N LEU A 11 2.66 18.40 -19.08
CA LEU A 11 3.08 17.34 -18.18
C LEU A 11 4.41 17.66 -17.46
N ASP A 12 5.02 18.82 -17.73
CA ASP A 12 6.35 19.20 -17.24
C ASP A 12 6.31 20.23 -16.09
N SER A 13 5.37 20.03 -15.17
CA SER A 13 5.43 20.71 -13.87
C SER A 13 6.44 20.02 -12.96
N HIS A 14 7.68 20.53 -12.98
CA HIS A 14 8.72 20.29 -11.98
C HIS A 14 8.21 20.73 -10.59
N LEU A 15 7.58 19.85 -9.80
CA LEU A 15 7.18 20.18 -8.43
C LEU A 15 7.31 18.99 -7.48
N LEU A 16 8.29 19.18 -6.59
CA LEU A 16 8.76 18.44 -5.43
C LEU A 16 7.92 17.24 -4.94
N GLU A 17 8.66 16.15 -4.72
CA GLU A 17 8.29 14.97 -3.95
C GLU A 17 8.08 15.36 -2.49
N GLU A 18 6.83 15.37 -2.04
CA GLU A 18 6.53 15.19 -0.62
C GLU A 18 6.22 13.72 -0.37
N ASP A 19 6.99 13.19 0.59
CA ASP A 19 7.27 11.79 0.79
C ASP A 19 6.18 11.12 1.62
N ILE A 20 5.39 10.25 0.99
CA ILE A 20 4.34 9.45 1.62
C ILE A 20 4.94 8.49 2.68
N PHE A 21 6.26 8.24 2.64
CA PHE A 21 6.97 7.41 3.61
C PHE A 21 7.00 7.98 5.04
N ALA A 22 6.76 9.28 5.23
CA ALA A 22 6.75 9.87 6.57
C ALA A 22 5.58 9.38 7.45
N SER A 23 4.49 8.86 6.86
CA SER A 23 3.35 8.34 7.62
C SER A 23 3.54 6.89 8.11
N PHE A 24 4.47 6.14 7.52
CA PHE A 24 4.69 4.72 7.84
C PHE A 24 5.65 4.50 9.02
N LEU A 25 6.48 5.50 9.35
CA LEU A 25 7.38 5.47 10.51
C LEU A 25 6.67 5.81 11.83
N ASN A 26 5.35 5.95 11.83
CA ASN A 26 4.55 6.20 13.03
C ASN A 26 4.06 4.91 13.71
N THR A 27 4.82 3.82 13.60
CA THR A 27 4.65 2.65 14.46
C THR A 27 5.17 3.02 15.86
N GLN A 28 4.23 3.13 16.80
CA GLN A 28 4.47 3.43 18.22
C GLN A 28 5.16 2.28 18.98
N GLU A 29 6.24 1.71 18.45
CA GLU A 29 7.13 0.89 19.27
C GLU A 29 8.58 1.32 19.03
N PRO A 30 9.13 2.11 19.94
CA PRO A 30 10.51 2.49 19.82
C PRO A 30 11.43 1.30 20.06
N ILE A 31 12.30 1.03 19.08
CA ILE A 31 13.37 0.02 19.11
C ILE A 31 14.22 0.09 20.40
N TYR A 32 14.26 1.23 21.09
CA TYR A 32 14.99 1.40 22.35
C TYR A 32 14.40 0.63 23.54
N GLU A 33 13.14 0.21 23.51
CA GLU A 33 12.58 -0.66 24.57
C GLU A 33 13.19 -2.07 24.56
N LEU A 34 13.71 -2.53 23.41
CA LEU A 34 14.42 -3.81 23.31
C LEU A 34 15.84 -3.78 23.93
N ILE A 35 16.37 -2.60 24.26
CA ILE A 35 17.79 -2.39 24.64
C ILE A 35 17.98 -2.21 26.16
N GLN A 36 16.91 -2.22 26.96
CA GLN A 36 16.97 -1.91 28.41
C GLN A 36 17.64 -2.95 29.33
N HIS A 37 18.44 -3.91 28.83
CA HIS A 37 19.07 -4.93 29.67
C HIS A 37 20.60 -5.04 29.58
N PHE A 38 21.26 -3.91 29.34
CA PHE A 38 22.70 -3.76 29.60
C PHE A 38 22.96 -2.64 30.61
N GLU A 39 22.48 -2.79 31.84
CA GLU A 39 23.14 -2.09 32.96
C GLU A 39 24.42 -2.86 33.30
N PRO A 40 25.61 -2.23 33.22
CA PRO A 40 26.81 -2.81 33.81
C PRO A 40 26.59 -2.96 35.33
N PRO A 41 27.16 -4.00 35.98
CA PRO A 41 26.96 -4.21 37.41
C PRO A 41 27.42 -2.96 38.17
N LYS A 42 26.51 -2.36 38.94
CA LYS A 42 26.85 -1.28 39.88
C LYS A 42 27.83 -1.85 40.90
N GLU A 43 28.96 -1.16 41.07
CA GLU A 43 29.91 -1.47 42.12
C GLU A 43 29.25 -1.10 43.46
N ASP A 44 28.78 -2.09 44.20
CA ASP A 44 28.46 -1.91 45.60
C ASP A 44 29.79 -1.62 46.33
N GLU A 45 30.02 -0.33 46.63
CA GLU A 45 30.99 0.08 47.64
C GLU A 45 30.43 -0.32 49.00
N ASP A 46 30.95 -1.40 49.60
CA ASP A 46 30.97 -1.50 51.06
C ASP A 46 32.17 -2.30 51.61
N GLY A 47 32.85 -1.66 52.55
CA GLY A 47 33.41 -2.25 53.77
C GLY A 47 34.55 -3.29 53.70
N ASN A 48 35.78 -2.81 53.94
CA ASN A 48 36.90 -3.47 54.67
C ASN A 48 37.08 -5.00 54.53
N GLU A 49 38.01 -5.41 53.66
CA GLU A 49 38.81 -6.65 53.80
C GLU A 49 40.12 -6.45 52.98
N ASP A 50 41.24 -6.20 53.67
CA ASP A 50 42.55 -5.88 53.08
C ASP A 50 43.34 -7.13 52.65
N ASP A 51 42.71 -8.03 51.89
CA ASP A 51 43.43 -9.06 51.15
C ASP A 51 43.16 -8.95 49.63
N PRO A 52 44.15 -8.56 48.82
CA PRO A 52 44.00 -8.38 47.38
C PRO A 52 43.61 -9.68 46.66
N GLU A 53 43.98 -10.86 47.19
CA GLU A 53 43.64 -12.14 46.57
C GLU A 53 42.17 -12.51 46.80
N SER A 54 41.64 -12.29 48.01
CA SER A 54 40.20 -12.44 48.30
C SER A 54 39.32 -11.55 47.41
N LYS A 55 39.71 -10.29 47.18
CA LYS A 55 39.01 -9.38 46.25
C LYS A 55 39.03 -9.90 44.81
N ARG A 56 40.16 -10.45 44.36
CA ARG A 56 40.33 -11.03 43.02
C ARG A 56 39.45 -12.27 42.82
N ILE A 57 39.41 -13.17 43.80
CA ILE A 57 38.57 -14.37 43.77
C ILE A 57 37.08 -14.00 43.73
N LYS A 58 36.64 -13.02 44.55
CA LYS A 58 35.25 -12.51 44.53
C LYS A 58 34.88 -11.90 43.16
N ARG A 59 35.77 -11.13 42.53
CA ARG A 59 35.56 -10.58 41.18
C ARG A 59 35.45 -11.65 40.10
N LEU A 60 36.32 -12.67 40.13
CA LEU A 60 36.28 -13.79 39.18
C LEU A 60 34.99 -14.61 39.33
N ALA A 61 34.53 -14.86 40.56
CA ALA A 61 33.27 -15.53 40.82
C ALA A 61 32.07 -14.71 40.30
N LYS A 62 32.02 -13.39 40.56
CA LYS A 62 30.99 -12.49 40.03
C LYS A 62 31.00 -12.47 38.50
N ASN A 63 32.17 -12.36 37.87
CA ASN A 63 32.30 -12.35 36.40
C ASN A 63 31.82 -13.67 35.78
N ARG A 64 32.15 -14.81 36.40
CA ARG A 64 31.70 -16.14 35.96
C ARG A 64 30.18 -16.27 35.98
N VAL A 65 29.52 -15.74 37.03
CA VAL A 65 28.06 -15.73 37.13
C VAL A 65 27.44 -14.76 36.11
N SER A 66 28.00 -13.56 35.94
CA SER A 66 27.53 -12.59 34.93
C SER A 66 27.65 -13.16 33.51
N ALA A 67 28.79 -13.74 33.14
CA ALA A 67 28.97 -14.36 31.83
C ALA A 67 27.99 -15.52 31.59
N ARG A 68 27.70 -16.33 32.62
CA ARG A 68 26.69 -17.40 32.55
C ARG A 68 25.28 -16.83 32.35
N ASN A 69 24.93 -15.76 33.07
CA ASN A 69 23.63 -15.09 32.94
C ASN A 69 23.47 -14.41 31.58
N THR A 70 24.51 -13.75 31.06
CA THR A 70 24.49 -13.17 29.70
C THR A 70 24.27 -14.25 28.64
N ARG A 71 25.00 -15.38 28.74
CA ARG A 71 24.80 -16.52 27.82
C ARG A 71 23.40 -17.09 27.93
N LYS A 72 22.86 -17.24 29.15
CA LYS A 72 21.49 -17.72 29.39
C LYS A 72 20.44 -16.79 28.78
N LYS A 73 20.56 -15.47 29.01
CA LYS A 73 19.67 -14.45 28.43
C LYS A 73 19.73 -14.44 26.90
N LYS A 74 20.94 -14.50 26.32
CA LYS A 74 21.12 -14.56 24.86
C LYS A 74 20.45 -15.80 24.26
N LYS A 75 20.58 -16.96 24.91
CA LYS A 75 19.91 -18.19 24.49
C LYS A 75 18.38 -18.07 24.55
N GLN A 76 17.85 -17.48 25.62
CA GLN A 76 16.40 -17.25 25.77
C GLN A 76 15.86 -16.28 24.71
N ASN A 77 16.59 -15.21 24.41
CA ASN A 77 16.19 -14.26 23.36
C ASN A 77 16.23 -14.91 21.98
N LEU A 78 17.26 -15.71 21.68
CA LEU A 78 17.33 -16.47 20.43
C LEU A 78 16.13 -17.40 20.28
N GLN A 79 15.77 -18.15 21.33
CA GLN A 79 14.59 -19.04 21.32
C GLN A 79 13.27 -18.28 21.16
N TYR A 80 13.16 -17.10 21.79
CA TYR A 80 11.99 -16.23 21.61
C TYR A 80 11.87 -15.73 20.17
N LEU A 81 12.97 -15.29 19.57
CA LEU A 81 13.00 -14.84 18.17
C LEU A 81 12.67 -15.98 17.21
N GLU A 82 13.25 -17.18 17.41
CA GLU A 82 12.93 -18.38 16.62
C GLU A 82 11.44 -18.72 16.71
N SER A 83 10.87 -18.71 17.92
CA SER A 83 9.43 -18.94 18.13
C SER A 83 8.55 -17.85 17.51
N ARG A 84 8.99 -16.59 17.55
CA ARG A 84 8.24 -15.47 16.99
C ARG A 84 8.26 -15.51 15.46
N VAL A 85 9.40 -15.82 14.85
CA VAL A 85 9.50 -16.03 13.40
C VAL A 85 8.61 -17.18 12.98
N ALA A 86 8.67 -18.34 13.66
CA ALA A 86 7.81 -19.47 13.35
C ALA A 86 6.32 -19.12 13.41
N SER A 87 5.88 -18.43 14.47
CA SER A 87 4.50 -17.96 14.61
C SER A 87 4.10 -16.97 13.51
N LEU A 88 4.96 -16.02 13.14
CA LEU A 88 4.69 -15.07 12.07
C LEU A 88 4.66 -15.75 10.69
N THR A 89 5.50 -16.77 10.48
CA THR A 89 5.49 -17.56 9.24
C THR A 89 4.18 -18.34 9.11
N GLU A 90 3.71 -18.98 10.19
CA GLU A 90 2.43 -19.69 10.22
C GLU A 90 1.24 -18.75 9.98
N GLU A 91 1.26 -17.54 10.57
CA GLU A 91 0.26 -16.51 10.33
C GLU A 91 0.26 -16.03 8.88
N VAL A 92 1.43 -15.79 8.29
CA VAL A 92 1.57 -15.41 6.88
C VAL A 92 1.07 -16.51 5.95
N ASP A 93 1.38 -17.77 6.23
CA ASP A 93 0.94 -18.90 5.42
C ASP A 93 -0.57 -19.12 5.54
N SER A 94 -1.15 -18.95 6.72
CA SER A 94 -2.61 -18.97 6.94
C SER A 94 -3.30 -17.84 6.16
N LEU A 95 -2.78 -16.61 6.22
CA LEU A 95 -3.34 -15.47 5.49
C LEU A 95 -3.22 -15.64 3.97
N ARG A 96 -2.10 -16.21 3.49
CA ARG A 96 -1.93 -16.56 2.07
C ARG A 96 -2.93 -17.61 1.62
N GLN A 97 -3.21 -18.60 2.48
CA GLN A 97 -4.20 -19.63 2.21
C GLN A 97 -5.62 -19.03 2.16
N GLU A 98 -5.98 -18.14 3.09
CA GLU A 98 -7.26 -17.42 3.09
C GLU A 98 -7.45 -16.59 1.80
N VAL A 99 -6.41 -15.86 1.38
CA VAL A 99 -6.41 -15.10 0.12
C VAL A 99 -6.50 -16.01 -1.12
N CYS A 100 -5.91 -17.21 -1.10
CA CYS A 100 -6.02 -18.16 -2.21
C CYS A 100 -7.36 -18.91 -2.26
N GLU A 101 -7.99 -19.17 -1.11
CA GLU A 101 -9.29 -19.85 -1.02
C GLU A 101 -10.45 -18.91 -1.39
N GLU A 102 -10.32 -17.62 -1.12
CA GLU A 102 -11.19 -16.55 -1.62
C GLU A 102 -10.78 -16.14 -3.05
N GLY A 103 -10.99 -17.03 -4.02
CA GLY A 103 -10.52 -16.85 -5.40
C GLY A 103 -10.62 -15.42 -5.97
N ASP A 104 -9.51 -14.97 -6.57
CA ASP A 104 -9.27 -13.63 -7.17
C ASP A 104 -10.40 -13.12 -8.09
N GLU A 105 -11.22 -13.99 -8.67
CA GLU A 105 -12.33 -13.60 -9.55
C GLU A 105 -13.55 -13.05 -8.78
N LYS A 106 -13.78 -13.45 -7.53
CA LYS A 106 -14.95 -12.98 -6.74
C LYS A 106 -14.65 -11.74 -5.91
N VAL A 107 -13.44 -11.61 -5.36
CA VAL A 107 -13.02 -10.45 -4.56
C VAL A 107 -12.89 -9.20 -5.44
N ASN A 108 -12.46 -9.35 -6.69
CA ASN A 108 -12.36 -8.26 -7.65
C ASN A 108 -13.71 -7.58 -7.98
N ASP A 109 -14.77 -8.37 -8.09
CA ASP A 109 -16.08 -7.79 -8.42
C ASP A 109 -16.74 -7.19 -7.18
N GLN A 110 -16.48 -7.73 -5.97
CA GLN A 110 -17.08 -7.26 -4.72
C GLN A 110 -16.76 -5.81 -4.39
N MET A 111 -15.50 -5.37 -4.45
CA MET A 111 -15.14 -3.98 -4.12
C MET A 111 -15.79 -2.98 -5.09
N SER A 112 -15.85 -3.34 -6.37
CA SER A 112 -16.49 -2.53 -7.42
C SER A 112 -17.99 -2.46 -7.23
N GLN A 113 -18.63 -3.60 -6.99
CA GLN A 113 -20.05 -3.69 -6.72
C GLN A 113 -20.41 -2.95 -5.43
N GLN A 114 -19.61 -3.07 -4.38
CA GLN A 114 -19.84 -2.42 -3.09
C GLN A 114 -19.80 -0.90 -3.23
N TYR A 115 -18.74 -0.33 -3.82
CA TYR A 115 -18.64 1.11 -4.03
C TYR A 115 -19.82 1.67 -4.86
N ARG A 116 -20.22 0.97 -5.93
CA ARG A 116 -21.38 1.37 -6.76
C ARG A 116 -22.69 1.28 -5.99
N SER A 117 -22.88 0.20 -5.22
CA SER A 117 -24.09 -0.04 -4.44
C SER A 117 -24.25 0.94 -3.29
N ASP A 118 -23.16 1.26 -2.59
CA ASP A 118 -23.14 2.26 -1.52
C ASP A 118 -23.43 3.67 -2.06
N LYS A 119 -22.81 4.04 -3.19
CA LYS A 119 -23.13 5.27 -3.93
C LYS A 119 -24.63 5.34 -4.20
N GLN A 120 -25.16 4.30 -4.84
CA GLN A 120 -26.55 4.28 -5.29
C GLN A 120 -27.53 4.28 -4.11
N SER A 121 -27.21 3.57 -3.03
CA SER A 121 -28.01 3.55 -1.79
C SER A 121 -28.15 4.95 -1.20
N MET A 122 -27.07 5.73 -1.14
CA MET A 122 -27.13 7.12 -0.64
C MET A 122 -27.97 8.03 -1.54
N PHE A 123 -27.85 7.89 -2.86
CA PHE A 123 -28.69 8.66 -3.79
C PHE A 123 -30.17 8.26 -3.70
N ASN A 124 -30.47 6.98 -3.51
CA ASN A 124 -31.83 6.50 -3.28
C ASN A 124 -32.42 7.06 -1.98
N GLN A 125 -31.63 7.07 -0.89
CA GLN A 125 -32.02 7.68 0.38
C GLN A 125 -32.29 9.19 0.21
N LEU A 126 -31.40 9.89 -0.49
CA LEU A 126 -31.54 11.31 -0.78
C LEU A 126 -32.82 11.60 -1.58
N ASN A 127 -33.12 10.79 -2.60
CA ASN A 127 -34.34 10.93 -3.39
C ASN A 127 -35.60 10.66 -2.55
N ASN A 128 -35.58 9.64 -1.69
CA ASN A 128 -36.69 9.36 -0.79
C ASN A 128 -36.99 10.52 0.15
N LEU A 129 -35.96 11.16 0.72
CA LEU A 129 -36.10 12.34 1.59
C LEU A 129 -36.67 13.56 0.84
N LEU A 130 -36.32 13.71 -0.45
CA LEU A 130 -36.89 14.76 -1.30
C LEU A 130 -38.37 14.51 -1.57
N LEU A 131 -38.78 13.26 -1.81
CA LEU A 131 -40.17 12.89 -2.08
C LEU A 131 -41.06 12.95 -0.83
N SER A 132 -40.54 12.57 0.34
CA SER A 132 -41.28 12.56 1.60
C SER A 132 -41.53 13.95 2.20
N GLY A 133 -40.90 15.00 1.66
CA GLY A 133 -40.99 16.33 2.27
C GLY A 133 -40.23 16.45 3.58
N SER A 134 -39.25 15.57 3.83
CA SER A 134 -38.45 15.55 5.07
C SER A 134 -37.74 16.88 5.35
N HIS A 135 -37.38 17.08 6.63
CA HIS A 135 -36.65 18.27 7.08
C HIS A 135 -35.28 18.40 6.41
N ASP A 136 -34.91 19.65 6.10
CA ASP A 136 -33.63 20.00 5.45
C ASP A 136 -32.40 19.50 6.23
N GLU A 137 -32.50 19.27 7.53
CA GLU A 137 -31.38 18.77 8.35
C GLU A 137 -30.99 17.33 7.97
N GLN A 138 -31.97 16.44 7.76
CA GLN A 138 -31.69 15.07 7.31
C GLN A 138 -31.08 15.04 5.91
N ILE A 139 -31.48 15.99 5.06
CA ILE A 139 -30.92 16.14 3.72
C ILE A 139 -29.45 16.59 3.83
N LYS A 140 -29.12 17.53 4.72
CA LYS A 140 -27.74 17.96 4.95
C LYS A 140 -26.86 16.81 5.44
N ASP A 141 -27.34 15.99 6.37
CA ASP A 141 -26.57 14.86 6.90
C ASP A 141 -26.17 13.87 5.80
N ILE A 142 -27.10 13.54 4.89
CA ILE A 142 -26.81 12.68 3.75
C ILE A 142 -25.87 13.37 2.76
N LEU A 143 -26.05 14.67 2.49
CA LEU A 143 -25.15 15.43 1.61
C LEU A 143 -23.71 15.49 2.14
N GLU A 144 -23.53 15.71 3.43
CA GLU A 144 -22.20 15.72 4.05
C GLU A 144 -21.59 14.31 4.04
N THR A 145 -22.38 13.28 4.29
CA THR A 145 -21.93 11.88 4.18
C THR A 145 -21.45 11.56 2.75
N LEU A 146 -22.22 11.95 1.73
CA LEU A 146 -21.85 11.80 0.33
C LEU A 146 -20.54 12.55 0.02
N ARG A 147 -20.37 13.76 0.55
CA ARG A 147 -19.15 14.56 0.37
C ARG A 147 -17.93 13.90 1.02
N ILE A 148 -18.04 13.41 2.25
CA ILE A 148 -16.95 12.78 3.00
C ILE A 148 -16.54 11.44 2.39
N LYS A 149 -17.50 10.64 1.89
CA LYS A 149 -17.19 9.30 1.36
C LYS A 149 -16.88 9.30 -0.13
N MET A 150 -17.65 10.07 -0.91
CA MET A 150 -17.67 10.01 -2.38
C MET A 150 -17.17 11.29 -3.05
N GLY A 151 -16.90 12.36 -2.29
CA GLY A 151 -16.36 13.61 -2.83
C GLY A 151 -14.93 13.46 -3.38
N ALA A 152 -14.35 14.55 -3.88
CA ALA A 152 -13.02 14.54 -4.50
C ALA A 152 -11.94 13.84 -3.65
N ASN A 153 -11.93 14.12 -2.35
CA ASN A 153 -11.01 13.52 -1.37
C ASN A 153 -11.68 12.42 -0.53
N GLY A 154 -12.84 11.92 -0.93
CA GLY A 154 -13.61 11.00 -0.11
C GLY A 154 -12.90 9.66 0.07
N VAL A 155 -12.98 9.10 1.28
CA VAL A 155 -12.18 7.92 1.67
C VAL A 155 -12.53 6.70 0.82
N GLU A 156 -13.82 6.45 0.58
CA GLU A 156 -14.28 5.33 -0.24
C GLU A 156 -13.91 5.52 -1.71
N ARG A 157 -14.03 6.74 -2.23
CA ARG A 157 -13.61 7.06 -3.61
C ARG A 157 -12.11 6.88 -3.80
N GLN A 158 -11.29 7.32 -2.86
CA GLN A 158 -9.84 7.14 -2.93
C GLN A 158 -9.46 5.66 -2.89
N GLY A 159 -10.09 4.89 -2.00
CA GLY A 159 -9.91 3.44 -1.93
C GLY A 159 -10.28 2.74 -3.24
N TYR A 160 -11.43 3.11 -3.83
CA TYR A 160 -11.86 2.54 -5.11
C TYR A 160 -10.92 2.91 -6.27
N ILE A 161 -10.39 4.14 -6.31
CA ILE A 161 -9.40 4.54 -7.31
C ILE A 161 -8.10 3.75 -7.16
N GLU A 162 -7.62 3.55 -5.93
CA GLU A 162 -6.42 2.74 -5.68
C GLU A 162 -6.65 1.29 -6.09
N TYR A 163 -7.81 0.72 -5.75
CA TYR A 163 -8.23 -0.60 -6.18
C TYR A 163 -8.18 -0.74 -7.72
N VAL A 164 -8.80 0.18 -8.48
CA VAL A 164 -8.78 0.15 -9.95
C VAL A 164 -7.35 0.28 -10.50
N MET A 165 -6.50 1.09 -9.87
CA MET A 165 -5.10 1.22 -10.27
C MET A 165 -4.30 -0.06 -10.06
N HIS A 166 -4.56 -0.78 -8.96
CA HIS A 166 -4.00 -2.10 -8.74
C HIS A 166 -4.50 -3.09 -9.80
N GLN A 167 -5.79 -3.09 -10.14
CA GLN A 167 -6.32 -3.94 -11.21
C GLN A 167 -5.65 -3.69 -12.56
N ILE A 168 -5.47 -2.43 -12.94
CA ILE A 168 -4.77 -2.09 -14.18
C ILE A 168 -3.33 -2.61 -14.13
N ALA A 169 -2.63 -2.41 -13.01
CA ALA A 169 -1.27 -2.92 -12.83
C ALA A 169 -1.24 -4.45 -12.90
N ASP A 170 -2.24 -5.13 -12.35
CA ASP A 170 -2.28 -6.58 -12.26
C ASP A 170 -2.60 -7.26 -13.58
N ILE A 171 -3.56 -6.74 -14.32
CA ILE A 171 -3.96 -7.26 -15.64
C ILE A 171 -2.91 -6.89 -16.70
N SER A 172 -2.25 -5.74 -16.56
CA SER A 172 -1.25 -5.29 -17.55
C SER A 172 0.00 -6.17 -17.61
N LEU A 173 0.28 -6.99 -16.60
CA LEU A 173 1.43 -7.89 -16.60
C LEU A 173 1.11 -9.24 -15.93
N PRO A 174 1.10 -10.35 -16.71
CA PRO A 174 0.95 -11.71 -16.19
C PRO A 174 1.89 -12.02 -15.02
N GLY A 175 1.42 -12.79 -14.04
CA GLY A 175 2.16 -13.08 -12.79
C GLY A 175 3.53 -13.74 -13.02
N GLN A 176 3.65 -14.61 -14.03
CA GLN A 176 4.92 -15.25 -14.39
C GLN A 176 5.93 -14.21 -14.88
N LEU A 177 5.46 -13.19 -15.63
CA LEU A 177 6.31 -12.10 -16.09
C LEU A 177 6.71 -11.17 -14.94
N LYS A 178 5.81 -10.83 -14.02
CA LYS A 178 6.17 -10.08 -12.80
C LYS A 178 7.29 -10.77 -12.01
N THR A 179 7.14 -12.07 -11.82
CA THR A 179 8.12 -12.91 -11.10
C THR A 179 9.47 -12.87 -11.81
N LEU A 180 9.48 -13.09 -13.13
CA LEU A 180 10.69 -13.01 -13.95
C LEU A 180 11.35 -11.61 -13.91
N LEU A 181 10.55 -10.54 -14.00
CA LEU A 181 11.04 -9.16 -13.94
C LEU A 181 11.63 -8.80 -12.58
N ASN A 182 11.07 -9.32 -11.49
CA ASN A 182 11.61 -9.10 -10.14
C ASN A 182 12.93 -9.85 -9.94
N MET A 183 13.01 -11.09 -10.43
CA MET A 183 14.25 -11.88 -10.41
C MET A 183 15.38 -11.22 -11.22
N CYS A 184 15.06 -10.58 -12.35
CA CYS A 184 16.05 -9.88 -13.18
C CYS A 184 16.58 -8.57 -12.57
N ALA A 185 15.97 -8.06 -11.49
CA ALA A 185 16.37 -6.81 -10.85
C ALA A 185 17.43 -7.00 -9.76
N ASP A 186 17.44 -8.14 -9.09
CA ASP A 186 18.48 -8.48 -8.12
C ASP A 186 19.74 -8.96 -8.85
N LYS A 187 20.70 -8.05 -9.01
CA LYS A 187 22.02 -8.36 -9.60
C LYS A 187 22.77 -9.46 -8.85
N ASP A 188 22.46 -9.66 -7.57
CA ASP A 188 23.06 -10.70 -6.72
C ASP A 188 22.34 -12.06 -6.82
N MET A 189 21.07 -12.07 -7.23
CA MET A 189 20.27 -13.29 -7.41
C MET A 189 20.16 -13.72 -8.88
N SER A 190 20.62 -12.88 -9.82
CA SER A 190 20.53 -13.11 -11.26
C SER A 190 21.57 -14.08 -11.82
N SER A 191 22.42 -14.69 -10.98
CA SER A 191 23.48 -15.57 -11.46
C SER A 191 23.44 -16.92 -10.74
N SER A 192 23.29 -17.99 -11.53
CA SER A 192 23.39 -19.40 -11.12
C SER A 192 22.24 -19.97 -10.27
N LEU A 193 21.99 -19.47 -9.05
CA LEU A 193 21.24 -20.24 -8.04
C LEU A 193 19.80 -20.59 -8.44
N PHE A 194 19.04 -19.68 -9.06
CA PHE A 194 17.66 -19.96 -9.48
C PHE A 194 17.60 -20.91 -10.68
N TRP A 195 18.43 -20.70 -11.70
CA TRP A 195 18.44 -21.59 -12.87
C TRP A 195 18.97 -22.97 -12.50
N ASP A 196 19.97 -23.02 -11.62
CA ASP A 196 20.51 -24.27 -11.12
C ASP A 196 19.46 -24.98 -10.23
N GLN A 197 18.75 -24.30 -9.31
CA GLN A 197 17.66 -24.88 -8.49
C GLN A 197 16.39 -25.23 -9.29
N SER A 198 15.98 -24.39 -10.24
CA SER A 198 14.72 -24.56 -10.99
C SER A 198 14.86 -25.57 -12.12
N LEU A 199 16.09 -25.90 -12.50
CA LEU A 199 16.42 -26.87 -13.55
C LEU A 199 17.27 -28.01 -13.00
N ASP A 200 17.15 -28.34 -11.70
CA ASP A 200 17.83 -29.46 -11.04
C ASP A 200 17.67 -30.80 -11.83
N THR A 201 16.63 -30.92 -12.66
CA THR A 201 16.34 -32.07 -13.53
C THR A 201 16.81 -31.95 -14.98
N THR A 202 17.24 -30.77 -15.45
CA THR A 202 17.65 -30.52 -16.84
C THR A 202 18.88 -29.62 -16.91
N VAL A 203 20.05 -30.23 -17.14
CA VAL A 203 21.31 -29.50 -17.27
C VAL A 203 21.29 -28.62 -18.53
N LEU A 204 21.37 -27.31 -18.35
CA LEU A 204 21.54 -26.34 -19.44
C LEU A 204 22.93 -26.45 -20.07
N THR A 205 23.00 -26.42 -21.40
CA THR A 205 24.27 -26.29 -22.12
C THR A 205 24.85 -24.87 -21.94
N PRO A 206 26.18 -24.69 -22.08
CA PRO A 206 26.80 -23.37 -22.00
C PRO A 206 26.22 -22.37 -23.01
N GLU A 207 25.89 -22.83 -24.22
CA GLU A 207 25.26 -22.02 -25.27
C GLU A 207 23.83 -21.60 -24.89
N GLN A 208 23.07 -22.46 -24.20
CA GLN A 208 21.75 -22.11 -23.68
C GLN A 208 21.86 -21.06 -22.56
N LYS A 209 22.86 -21.17 -21.67
CA LYS A 209 23.10 -20.19 -20.60
C LYS A 209 23.41 -18.81 -21.18
N GLU A 210 24.33 -18.73 -22.15
CA GLU A 210 24.69 -17.46 -22.82
C GLU A 210 23.49 -16.82 -23.55
N ASN A 211 22.67 -17.65 -24.23
CA ASN A 211 21.45 -17.18 -24.88
C ASN A 211 20.41 -16.66 -23.88
N ILE A 212 20.20 -17.35 -22.75
CA ILE A 212 19.28 -16.93 -21.68
C ILE A 212 19.75 -15.60 -21.11
N GLU A 213 21.02 -15.47 -20.73
CA GLU A 213 21.57 -14.22 -20.20
C GLU A 213 21.36 -13.03 -21.15
N THR A 214 21.57 -13.24 -22.46
CA THR A 214 21.33 -12.22 -23.48
C THR A 214 19.85 -11.80 -23.54
N HIS A 215 18.91 -12.75 -23.41
CA HIS A 215 17.48 -12.44 -23.40
C HIS A 215 17.03 -11.80 -22.08
N LEU A 216 17.60 -12.20 -20.94
CA LEU A 216 17.34 -11.56 -19.65
C LEU A 216 17.74 -10.08 -19.67
N GLN A 217 18.88 -9.73 -20.26
CA GLN A 217 19.28 -8.32 -20.43
C GLN A 217 18.26 -7.51 -21.26
N LYS A 218 17.68 -8.12 -22.31
CA LYS A 218 16.61 -7.48 -23.09
C LYS A 218 15.34 -7.31 -22.27
N ILE A 219 14.99 -8.30 -21.46
CA ILE A 219 13.83 -8.28 -20.55
C ILE A 219 14.00 -7.18 -19.50
N THR A 220 15.18 -7.03 -18.89
CA THR A 220 15.46 -5.94 -17.95
C THR A 220 15.28 -4.55 -18.58
N LYS A 221 15.75 -4.34 -19.82
CA LYS A 221 15.49 -3.06 -20.53
C LYS A 221 14.00 -2.81 -20.78
N LYS A 222 13.23 -3.86 -21.05
CA LYS A 222 11.77 -3.76 -21.22
C LYS A 222 11.05 -3.51 -19.90
N LYS A 223 11.56 -4.05 -18.78
CA LYS A 223 11.09 -3.74 -17.43
C LYS A 223 11.09 -2.24 -17.16
N GLU A 224 12.21 -1.57 -17.42
CA GLU A 224 12.32 -0.13 -17.20
C GLU A 224 11.29 0.67 -18.00
N ALA A 225 10.96 0.22 -19.22
CA ALA A 225 9.91 0.83 -20.03
C ALA A 225 8.51 0.62 -19.43
N TYR A 226 8.23 -0.59 -18.93
CA TYR A 226 7.00 -0.90 -18.23
C TYR A 226 6.85 -0.07 -16.95
N ASP A 227 7.91 0.01 -16.14
CA ASP A 227 7.93 0.82 -14.91
C ASP A 227 7.68 2.30 -15.22
N ARG A 228 8.23 2.82 -16.34
CA ARG A 228 7.91 4.18 -16.83
C ARG A 228 6.41 4.33 -17.15
N CYS A 229 5.79 3.37 -17.82
CA CYS A 229 4.36 3.42 -18.12
C CYS A 229 3.51 3.44 -16.83
N ILE A 230 3.81 2.56 -15.87
CA ILE A 230 3.11 2.52 -14.59
C ILE A 230 3.29 3.84 -13.81
N ASN A 231 4.50 4.40 -13.82
CA ASN A 231 4.76 5.69 -13.17
C ASN A 231 4.01 6.84 -13.85
N ASN A 232 3.91 6.83 -15.18
CA ASN A 232 3.08 7.79 -15.91
C ASN A 232 1.60 7.66 -15.54
N LEU A 233 1.08 6.44 -15.43
CA LEU A 233 -0.30 6.22 -14.99
C LEU A 233 -0.54 6.77 -13.57
N LYS A 234 0.40 6.53 -12.63
CA LYS A 234 0.37 7.11 -11.28
C LYS A 234 0.39 8.65 -11.30
N ARG A 235 1.13 9.27 -12.23
CA ARG A 235 1.14 10.73 -12.42
C ARG A 235 -0.20 11.23 -12.93
N ILE A 236 -0.75 10.61 -13.97
CA ILE A 236 -2.08 10.94 -14.52
C ILE A 236 -3.13 10.87 -13.41
N ARG A 237 -3.12 9.82 -12.58
CA ARG A 237 -3.99 9.69 -11.41
C ARG A 237 -3.89 10.90 -10.47
N LYS A 238 -2.67 11.31 -10.10
CA LYS A 238 -2.45 12.48 -9.23
C LYS A 238 -2.99 13.77 -9.88
N CYS A 239 -2.77 13.97 -11.17
CA CYS A 239 -3.28 15.12 -11.90
C CYS A 239 -4.82 15.14 -11.92
N LEU A 240 -5.46 14.00 -12.19
CA LEU A 240 -6.91 13.87 -12.17
C LEU A 240 -7.47 14.19 -10.78
N LEU A 241 -6.90 13.63 -9.70
CA LEU A 241 -7.33 13.91 -8.33
C LEU A 241 -7.24 15.40 -7.98
N ARG A 242 -6.13 16.07 -8.31
CA ARG A 242 -5.98 17.51 -8.11
C ARG A 242 -7.06 18.30 -8.87
N ARG A 243 -7.31 17.95 -10.13
CA ARG A 243 -8.32 18.61 -10.96
C ARG A 243 -9.74 18.38 -10.44
N THR A 244 -10.05 17.16 -9.99
CA THR A 244 -11.32 16.87 -9.31
C THR A 244 -11.47 17.71 -8.04
N GLY A 245 -10.40 17.89 -7.25
CA GLY A 245 -10.41 18.78 -6.09
C GLY A 245 -10.76 20.23 -6.44
N HIS A 246 -10.20 20.77 -7.53
CA HIS A 246 -10.57 22.11 -8.01
C HIS A 246 -12.05 22.20 -8.41
N LEU A 247 -12.58 21.18 -9.09
CA LEU A 247 -14.00 21.13 -9.44
C LEU A 247 -14.90 21.04 -8.20
N GLN A 248 -14.51 20.26 -7.20
CA GLN A 248 -15.22 20.17 -5.93
C GLN A 248 -15.28 21.53 -5.23
N ASN A 249 -14.21 22.32 -5.22
CA ASN A 249 -14.23 23.66 -4.62
C ASN A 249 -15.23 24.59 -5.32
N ILE A 250 -15.36 24.48 -6.64
CA ILE A 250 -16.37 25.24 -7.41
C ILE A 250 -17.78 24.75 -7.04
N ILE A 251 -17.98 23.44 -6.93
CA ILE A 251 -19.27 22.85 -6.52
C ILE A 251 -19.63 23.28 -5.09
N ASP A 252 -18.68 23.28 -4.15
CA ASP A 252 -18.88 23.72 -2.78
C ASP A 252 -19.27 25.22 -2.73
N TYR A 253 -18.66 26.05 -3.59
CA TYR A 253 -19.05 27.46 -3.73
C TYR A 253 -20.47 27.62 -4.27
N ILE A 254 -20.85 26.90 -5.33
CA ILE A 254 -22.22 26.90 -5.86
C ILE A 254 -23.21 26.40 -4.80
N SER A 255 -22.83 25.35 -4.06
CA SER A 255 -23.63 24.77 -3.00
C SER A 255 -23.90 25.76 -1.87
N SER A 256 -22.95 26.66 -1.57
CA SER A 256 -23.17 27.72 -0.57
C SER A 256 -24.29 28.71 -0.93
N MET A 257 -24.70 28.78 -2.20
CA MET A 257 -25.77 29.66 -2.69
C MET A 257 -27.14 28.99 -2.75
N LEU A 258 -27.20 27.67 -2.55
CA LEU A 258 -28.40 26.86 -2.73
C LEU A 258 -28.86 26.29 -1.39
N THR A 259 -30.17 26.03 -1.27
CA THR A 259 -30.69 25.30 -0.12
C THR A 259 -30.28 23.83 -0.20
N PRO A 260 -30.14 23.10 0.94
CA PRO A 260 -29.82 21.67 0.94
C PRO A 260 -30.74 20.86 0.01
N ARG A 261 -32.03 21.21 -0.01
CA ARG A 261 -33.02 20.59 -0.88
C ARG A 261 -32.76 20.81 -2.37
N GLN A 262 -32.33 22.01 -2.76
CA GLN A 262 -31.96 22.33 -4.14
C GLN A 262 -30.70 21.57 -4.58
N ILE A 263 -29.68 21.51 -3.71
CA ILE A 263 -28.44 20.75 -3.96
C ILE A 263 -28.77 19.27 -4.14
N ALA A 264 -29.56 18.70 -3.23
CA ALA A 264 -29.96 17.30 -3.30
C ALA A 264 -30.71 16.99 -4.60
N ALA A 265 -31.68 17.82 -5.00
CA ALA A 265 -32.41 17.65 -6.26
C ALA A 265 -31.48 17.72 -7.49
N LEU A 266 -30.50 18.64 -7.48
CA LEU A 266 -29.50 18.74 -8.52
C LEU A 266 -28.64 17.48 -8.61
N LEU A 267 -28.09 17.03 -7.48
CA LEU A 267 -27.20 15.87 -7.42
C LEU A 267 -27.91 14.58 -7.84
N VAL A 268 -29.15 14.36 -7.40
CA VAL A 268 -29.96 13.20 -7.82
C VAL A 268 -30.16 13.23 -9.34
N ARG A 269 -30.51 14.38 -9.91
CA ARG A 269 -30.70 14.52 -11.36
C ARG A 269 -29.42 14.27 -12.15
N LEU A 270 -28.28 14.77 -11.67
CA LEU A 270 -26.98 14.53 -12.29
C LEU A 270 -26.60 13.06 -12.23
N ASN A 271 -26.80 12.39 -11.09
CA ASN A 271 -26.51 10.96 -10.96
C ASN A 271 -27.39 10.09 -11.88
N SER A 272 -28.66 10.44 -12.09
CA SER A 272 -29.53 9.75 -13.06
C SER A 272 -29.17 10.04 -14.52
N SER A 273 -28.46 11.12 -14.81
CA SER A 273 -28.00 11.47 -16.15
C SER A 273 -26.65 10.83 -16.50
N ASP A 274 -25.89 10.39 -15.49
CA ASP A 274 -24.58 9.74 -15.58
C ASP A 274 -24.65 8.38 -16.31
N GLU A 275 -25.83 7.73 -16.33
CA GLU A 275 -26.07 6.48 -17.07
C GLU A 275 -26.02 6.64 -18.61
N LEU A 276 -25.99 7.88 -19.13
CA LEU A 276 -25.97 8.18 -20.59
C LEU A 276 -24.60 8.60 -21.13
N LEU A 277 -23.56 8.63 -20.29
CA LEU A 277 -22.22 9.07 -20.67
C LEU A 277 -21.23 7.91 -20.57
N ASP A 278 -21.38 6.89 -21.42
CA ASP A 278 -20.26 5.98 -21.68
C ASP A 278 -19.27 6.70 -22.63
N PRO A 279 -18.05 7.04 -22.17
CA PRO A 279 -17.04 7.67 -23.01
C PRO A 279 -16.56 6.77 -24.16
N PHE A 280 -16.96 5.50 -24.19
CA PHE A 280 -16.60 4.52 -25.23
C PHE A 280 -17.75 4.15 -26.17
N GLU A 281 -18.98 4.66 -25.97
CA GLU A 281 -20.14 4.36 -26.85
C GLU A 281 -20.22 5.27 -28.10
N ASN A 282 -19.35 6.28 -28.26
CA ASN A 282 -19.45 7.25 -29.36
C ASN A 282 -18.50 7.00 -30.55
N ASP A 283 -17.89 5.82 -30.65
CA ASP A 283 -17.06 5.42 -31.79
C ASP A 283 -17.67 4.23 -32.56
N GLU A 284 -18.85 4.43 -33.16
CA GLU A 284 -19.34 3.64 -34.32
C GLU A 284 -19.76 4.54 -35.48
#